data_AF-A0A939UA33-F1
#
_entry.id   AF-A0A939UA33-F1
#
_cell.length_a   1.000
_cell.length_b   1.000
_cell.length_c   1.000
_cell.angle_alpha   90.00
_cell.angle_beta   90.00
_cell.angle_gamma   90.00
#
_symmetry.space_group_name_H-M   'P 1'
#
loop_
_entity.id
_entity.type
_entity.pdbx_description
1 polymer ?
#
loop_
_entity_poly.entity_id
_entity_poly.type
_entity_poly.pdbx_seq_one_letter_code
_entity_poly.pdbx_strand_id
1 'polypeptide(L)' 'MKKIILSLLALCAALTLSAQMREDFKPATTNQPGHQYPMVNSQRMVRAQITAPNAKSVKLDIGGVKYEMVK' A
#
# COMPACT_ATOMS: atom_id res chain seq x y z
N MET A 1 -21.39 29.64 -20.46
CA MET A 1 -21.03 28.29 -20.96
C MET A 1 -19.55 27.96 -20.79
N LYS A 2 -18.60 28.75 -21.32
CA LYS A 2 -17.15 28.50 -21.17
C LYS A 2 -16.66 28.39 -19.71
N LYS A 3 -17.21 29.19 -18.78
CA LYS A 3 -16.86 29.14 -17.35
C LYS A 3 -17.33 27.85 -16.64
N ILE A 4 -18.45 27.28 -17.07
CA ILE A 4 -19.00 26.02 -16.53
C ILE A 4 -18.18 24.81 -17.01
N ILE A 5 -17.72 24.85 -18.27
CA ILE A 5 -16.85 23.82 -18.83
C ILE A 5 -15.48 23.84 -18.12
N LEU A 6 -14.94 25.03 -17.83
CA LEU A 6 -13.66 25.17 -17.13
C LEU A 6 -13.72 24.70 -15.67
N SER A 7 -14.83 24.93 -14.96
CA SER A 7 -15.02 24.44 -13.58
C SER A 7 -15.20 22.92 -13.50
N LEU A 8 -15.86 22.30 -14.48
CA LEU A 8 -16.07 20.85 -14.51
C LEU A 8 -14.77 20.08 -14.77
N LEU A 9 -13.85 20.64 -15.56
CA LEU A 9 -12.54 20.06 -15.84
C LEU A 9 -11.62 20.08 -14.60
N ALA A 10 -11.70 21.14 -13.78
CA ALA A 10 -10.94 21.25 -12.54
C ALA A 10 -11.40 20.26 -11.45
N LEU A 11 -12.71 19.96 -11.38
CA LEU A 11 -13.25 18.97 -10.45
C LEU A 11 -12.82 17.54 -10.79
N CYS A 12 -12.63 17.23 -12.08
CA CYS A 12 -12.17 15.92 -12.55
C CYS A 12 -10.70 15.65 -12.18
N ALA A 13 -9.85 16.68 -12.21
CA ALA A 13 -8.44 16.57 -11.82
C ALA A 13 -8.23 16.35 -10.30
N ALA A 14 -9.17 16.79 -9.46
CA ALA A 14 -9.11 16.56 -8.02
C ALA A 14 -9.48 15.11 -7.62
N LEU A 15 -10.23 14.39 -8.46
CA LEU A 15 -10.65 13.01 -8.19
C LEU A 15 -9.53 11.97 -8.43
N THR A 16 -8.45 12.35 -9.11
CA THR A 16 -7.35 11.44 -9.46
C THR A 16 -6.13 11.54 -8.55
N LEU A 17 -6.19 12.33 -7.47
CA LEU A 17 -5.11 12.42 -6.50
C LEU A 17 -5.12 11.20 -5.58
N SER A 18 -4.79 10.01 -6.12
CA SER A 18 -4.45 8.87 -5.29
C SER A 18 -3.17 9.23 -4.52
N ALA A 19 -3.20 9.08 -3.19
CA ALA A 19 -2.01 9.26 -2.39
C ALA A 19 -0.99 8.19 -2.81
N GLN A 20 0.03 8.61 -3.55
CA GLN A 20 1.05 7.69 -4.05
C GLN A 20 1.78 7.04 -2.88
N MET A 21 1.90 5.71 -2.92
CA MET A 21 2.66 4.95 -1.94
C MET A 21 4.13 5.37 -2.03
N ARG A 22 4.70 5.74 -0.89
CA ARG A 22 6.12 6.05 -0.80
C ARG A 22 6.91 4.74 -0.71
N GLU A 23 7.84 4.54 -1.64
CA GLU A 23 8.68 3.34 -1.73
C GLU A 23 9.91 3.38 -0.81
N ASP A 24 9.85 4.13 0.30
CA ASP A 24 10.92 4.24 1.30
C ASP A 24 10.83 3.17 2.40
N PHE A 25 10.46 1.95 2.02
CA PHE A 25 10.34 0.80 2.92
C PHE A 25 11.70 0.39 3.49
N LYS A 26 11.73 0.12 4.80
CA LYS A 26 12.90 -0.37 5.53
C LYS A 26 12.52 -1.58 6.38
N PRO A 27 13.43 -2.54 6.63
CA PRO A 27 13.18 -3.65 7.55
C PRO A 27 12.73 -3.14 8.92
N ALA A 28 11.73 -3.80 9.51
CA ALA A 28 11.28 -3.45 10.85
C ALA A 28 12.33 -3.85 11.90
N THR A 29 12.42 -3.07 12.98
CA THR A 29 13.36 -3.31 14.09
C THR A 29 13.06 -4.59 14.87
N THR A 30 11.86 -5.13 14.72
CA THR A 30 11.39 -6.37 15.34
C THR A 30 11.65 -7.62 14.48
N ASN A 31 12.25 -7.47 13.30
CA ASN A 31 12.56 -8.62 12.45
C ASN A 31 13.55 -9.56 13.15
N GLN A 32 13.42 -10.85 12.87
CA GLN A 32 14.44 -11.80 13.30
C GLN A 32 15.78 -11.54 12.59
N PRO A 33 16.91 -11.89 13.22
CA PRO A 33 18.23 -11.72 12.60
C PRO A 33 18.29 -12.35 11.19
N GLY A 34 18.76 -11.59 10.21
CA GLY A 34 18.85 -12.04 8.82
C GLY A 34 17.56 -11.92 7.99
N HIS A 35 16.42 -11.53 8.58
CA HIS A 35 15.17 -11.38 7.86
C HIS A 35 14.88 -9.93 7.45
N GLN A 36 14.61 -9.72 6.16
CA GLN A 36 14.31 -8.40 5.60
C GLN A 36 12.84 -7.95 5.80
N TYR A 37 11.94 -8.90 6.03
CA TYR A 37 10.50 -8.66 6.18
C TYR A 37 10.00 -8.99 7.60
N PRO A 38 8.93 -8.30 8.06
CA PRO A 38 8.23 -7.20 7.38
C PRO A 38 9.06 -5.93 7.21
N MET A 39 8.63 -5.08 6.27
CA MET A 39 9.16 -3.74 6.07
C MET A 39 8.10 -2.69 6.38
N VAL A 40 8.55 -1.52 6.85
CA VAL A 40 7.69 -0.37 7.12
C VAL A 40 8.21 0.87 6.39
N ASN A 41 7.31 1.74 5.95
CA ASN A 41 7.67 2.99 5.28
C ASN A 41 7.33 4.22 6.16
N SER A 42 7.70 5.42 5.72
CA SER A 42 7.43 6.64 6.50
C SER A 42 5.95 7.05 6.54
N GLN A 43 5.10 6.43 5.72
CA GLN A 43 3.64 6.56 5.79
C GLN A 43 2.99 5.59 6.79
N ARG A 44 3.79 4.81 7.54
CA ARG A 44 3.33 3.75 8.47
C ARG A 44 2.64 2.57 7.77
N MET A 45 2.94 2.37 6.49
CA MET A 45 2.48 1.20 5.75
C MET A 45 3.39 0.01 6.06
N VAL A 46 2.80 -1.18 6.13
CA VAL A 46 3.52 -2.45 6.34
C VAL A 46 3.52 -3.24 5.03
N ARG A 47 4.69 -3.70 4.61
CA ARG A 47 4.87 -4.67 3.51
C ARG A 47 5.33 -5.99 4.11
N ALA A 48 4.55 -7.04 3.89
CA ALA A 48 4.85 -8.39 4.36
C ALA A 48 5.16 -9.32 3.18
N GLN A 49 5.96 -10.35 3.44
CA GLN A 49 6.28 -11.39 2.46
C GLN A 49 6.31 -12.74 3.18
N ILE A 50 5.83 -13.78 2.50
CA ILE A 50 5.94 -15.16 2.96
C ILE A 50 6.07 -16.09 1.75
N THR A 51 6.90 -17.12 1.87
CA THR A 51 7.00 -18.18 0.87
C THR A 51 5.88 -19.19 1.08
N ALA A 52 4.89 -19.20 0.17
CA ALA A 52 3.74 -20.09 0.23
C ALA A 52 3.44 -20.68 -1.16
N PRO A 53 4.30 -21.56 -1.71
CA PRO A 53 4.28 -21.94 -3.13
C PRO A 53 2.95 -22.60 -3.57
N ASN A 54 2.34 -23.35 -2.66
CA ASN A 54 1.12 -24.12 -2.90
C ASN A 54 -0.16 -23.41 -2.39
N ALA A 55 -0.04 -22.20 -1.83
CA ALA A 55 -1.21 -21.49 -1.32
C ALA A 55 -2.09 -20.96 -2.46
N LYS A 56 -3.41 -21.04 -2.26
CA LYS A 56 -4.42 -20.48 -3.19
C LYS A 56 -4.68 -18.99 -2.94
N SER A 57 -4.59 -18.58 -1.68
CA SER A 57 -4.78 -17.21 -1.20
C SER A 57 -3.97 -17.01 0.06
N VAL A 58 -3.39 -15.83 0.23
CA VAL A 58 -2.64 -15.45 1.44
C VAL A 58 -3.13 -14.08 1.87
N LYS A 59 -3.39 -13.91 3.17
CA LYS A 59 -3.88 -12.65 3.74
C LYS A 59 -2.97 -12.21 4.88
N LEU A 60 -2.70 -10.91 4.95
CA LEU A 60 -2.08 -10.26 6.11
C LEU A 60 -3.20 -9.72 7.01
N ASP A 61 -3.30 -10.24 8.24
CA ASP A 61 -4.21 -9.71 9.26
C ASP A 61 -3.44 -8.75 10.18
N ILE A 62 -3.77 -7.46 10.13
CA ILE A 62 -3.14 -6.43 10.95
C ILE A 62 -4.16 -5.36 11.31
N GLY A 63 -4.20 -4.97 12.58
CA GLY A 63 -5.18 -3.99 13.07
C GLY A 63 -6.64 -4.45 12.93
N GLY A 64 -6.90 -5.76 12.89
CA GLY A 64 -8.24 -6.33 12.67
C GLY A 64 -8.74 -6.28 11.23
N VAL A 65 -7.87 -5.92 10.27
CA VAL A 65 -8.18 -5.88 8.85
C VAL A 65 -7.36 -6.93 8.10
N LYS A 66 -8.00 -7.67 7.19
CA LYS A 66 -7.37 -8.69 6.36
C LYS A 66 -7.08 -8.13 4.96
N TYR A 67 -5.81 -7.98 4.64
CA TYR A 67 -5.32 -7.52 3.34
C TYR A 67 -4.92 -8.71 2.48
N GLU A 68 -5.47 -8.83 1.27
CA GLU A 68 -5.05 -9.87 0.31
C GLU A 68 -3.61 -9.62 -0.13
N MET A 69 -2.78 -10.66 -0.12
CA MET A 69 -1.40 -10.61 -0.60
C MET A 69 -1.33 -11.05 -2.05
N VAL A 70 -0.41 -10.44 -2.79
CA VAL A 70 -0.14 -10.79 -4.20
C VAL A 70 0.95 -11.87 -4.26
N LYS A 71 0.79 -12.82 -5.18
CA LYS A 71 1.73 -13.93 -5.41
C LYS A 71 2.96 -13.47 -6.21
#